data_AF-A0A941HRH4-F1
#
_entry.id   AF-A0A941HRH4-F1
#
_cell.length_a   1.000
_cell.length_b   1.000
_cell.length_c   1.000
_cell.angle_alpha   90.00
_cell.angle_beta   90.00
_cell.angle_gamma   90.00
#
_symmetry.space_group_name_H-M   'P 1'
#
loop_
_entity.id
_entity.type
_entity.pdbx_description
1 polymer ?
#
loop_
_entity_poly.entity_id
_entity_poly.type
_entity_poly.pdbx_seq_one_letter_code
_entity_poly.pdbx_strand_id
1 'polypeptide(L)'
;MPGRNDACPCGSGKKYKKCCLNNSQQVAGMVSQGMFEETIQAFQRMIFEITENYTHLLPTQFVELEDNDLDFVYQVSKLLNALRNEEKEESKSYLDHVIERQKKKERRESVIRSMDEWHKVEPSFFEIIEMENGVARAKNVFTEEETSLLLGFHTNDPELDCVFGLPVQCGPYQIFPHELIEILDDEMELLKQLIQYAADEEGKSIDDFLRTTDYIFPAIDHLDEMMEEATEDMIGPLSLLPEEEEVLQGIRQLQKPGNKDVIDDMIAEWENMASINYIQINKPEPMIAAFEHAYRVDLYPEDYKKVTLKYLAEKYQTTTGSISNRKKQIEEYFDDKMESPIITRQSPAADFSSPTEDMFRALNEQTFESEEEFEQFIQKWNETGGVGMMPDKTEAERLFEEAVQAPPQQQKEILEKVLNINPSYIDALVLYSSHLPLDERKRYLTDALKIGEEEFDDEFERENAGSYWMMVETRPYMRGLYAYAQYLLETNNQEKATKYFERIMYLNENDNLGVRYDLIPLLIELEKFDQAQALFDAFPEQTTEMMYHKVLFDYKAGKSEKELKKTIQAAIQSNNQVIVVMGILDNLQNGGISPEIGQSEYEAYQYASQYAHYWDEPLRELVRDIQFG
;
A
#
# COMPACT_ATOMS: atom_id res chain seq x y z
N MET A 1 -24.87 12.40 30.20
CA MET A 1 -25.87 12.91 29.21
C MET A 1 -26.41 14.29 29.64
N PRO A 2 -26.52 15.27 28.72
CA PRO A 2 -27.04 16.61 29.04
C PRO A 2 -28.51 16.55 29.49
N GLY A 3 -28.86 17.37 30.48
CA GLY A 3 -30.22 17.52 30.95
C GLY A 3 -31.12 18.11 29.85
N ARG A 4 -32.38 17.67 29.80
CA ARG A 4 -33.36 18.01 28.76
C ARG A 4 -33.55 19.53 28.54
N ASN A 5 -33.21 20.36 29.52
CA ASN A 5 -33.33 21.82 29.47
C ASN A 5 -31.98 22.56 29.32
N ASP A 6 -30.87 21.84 29.29
CA ASP A 6 -29.51 22.40 29.19
C ASP A 6 -29.24 22.94 27.79
N ALA A 7 -28.16 23.69 27.63
CA ALA A 7 -27.70 24.13 26.31
C ALA A 7 -27.38 22.90 25.45
N CYS A 8 -27.81 22.92 24.18
CA CYS A 8 -27.62 21.80 23.28
C CYS A 8 -26.12 21.62 22.95
N PRO A 9 -25.56 20.41 23.09
CA PRO A 9 -24.13 20.16 22.89
C PRO A 9 -23.64 20.38 21.44
N CYS A 10 -24.56 20.45 20.45
CA CYS A 10 -24.22 20.80 19.06
C CYS A 10 -23.89 22.29 18.82
N GLY A 11 -23.83 23.12 19.86
CA GLY A 11 -23.44 24.52 19.73
C GLY A 11 -24.52 25.47 19.19
N SER A 12 -25.74 24.99 18.90
CA SER A 12 -26.83 25.79 18.30
C SER A 12 -27.40 26.93 19.17
N GLY A 13 -26.95 27.08 20.42
CA GLY A 13 -27.48 28.05 21.39
C GLY A 13 -28.91 27.78 21.89
N LYS A 14 -29.56 26.72 21.42
CA LYS A 14 -30.92 26.31 21.82
C LYS A 14 -30.89 25.32 22.99
N LYS A 15 -32.00 25.19 23.72
CA LYS A 15 -32.16 24.12 24.74
C LYS A 15 -32.16 22.75 24.09
N TYR A 16 -31.53 21.75 24.69
CA TYR A 16 -31.35 20.39 24.15
C TYR A 16 -32.67 19.80 23.59
N LYS A 17 -33.78 19.95 24.32
CA LYS A 17 -35.13 19.52 23.89
C LYS A 17 -35.72 20.19 22.65
N LYS A 18 -35.20 21.33 22.23
CA LYS A 18 -35.69 22.11 21.08
C LYS A 18 -34.73 22.06 19.89
N CYS A 19 -33.71 21.22 19.96
CA CYS A 19 -32.70 21.06 18.93
C CYS A 19 -32.47 19.56 18.68
N CYS A 20 -31.38 18.99 19.17
CA CYS A 20 -31.00 17.61 18.84
C CYS A 20 -31.95 16.56 19.41
N LEU A 21 -32.63 16.80 20.55
CA LEU A 21 -33.55 15.81 21.13
C LEU A 21 -34.77 15.49 20.24
N ASN A 22 -35.17 16.40 19.35
CA ASN A 22 -36.34 16.21 18.48
C ASN A 22 -35.98 15.77 17.05
N ASN A 23 -34.69 15.79 16.69
CA ASN A 23 -34.17 15.48 15.35
C ASN A 23 -33.06 14.40 15.41
N SER A 24 -33.06 13.55 16.44
CA SER A 24 -31.88 12.88 17.01
C SER A 24 -31.26 11.71 16.24
N GLN A 25 -31.76 11.29 15.07
CA GLN A 25 -31.20 10.09 14.41
C GLN A 25 -30.67 10.28 12.99
N GLN A 26 -30.94 11.40 12.30
CA GLN A 26 -30.37 11.64 10.95
C GLN A 26 -29.67 13.00 10.83
N VAL A 27 -30.17 14.04 11.51
CA VAL A 27 -29.58 15.39 11.45
C VAL A 27 -28.29 15.48 12.27
N ALA A 28 -28.12 14.62 13.28
CA ALA A 28 -26.90 14.57 14.07
C ALA A 28 -25.70 14.09 13.23
N GLY A 29 -25.84 13.00 12.46
CA GLY A 29 -24.79 12.43 11.61
C GLY A 29 -24.29 13.37 10.50
N MET A 30 -25.20 14.05 9.79
CA MET A 30 -24.83 14.97 8.70
C MET A 30 -24.22 16.29 9.20
N VAL A 31 -24.71 16.85 10.31
CA VAL A 31 -24.12 18.07 10.91
C VAL A 31 -22.79 17.77 11.60
N SER A 32 -22.61 16.53 12.07
CA SER A 32 -21.39 16.06 12.68
C SER A 32 -20.31 15.77 11.63
N GLN A 33 -20.63 15.11 10.51
CA GLN A 33 -19.66 14.80 9.43
C GLN A 33 -18.93 16.04 8.88
N GLY A 34 -19.66 17.09 8.49
CA GLY A 34 -19.02 18.35 8.06
C GLY A 34 -18.36 19.14 9.19
N MET A 35 -18.62 18.84 10.47
CA MET A 35 -17.85 19.40 11.59
C MET A 35 -16.54 18.63 11.80
N PHE A 36 -16.56 17.32 11.57
CA PHE A 36 -15.42 16.43 11.71
C PHE A 36 -14.38 16.72 10.62
N GLU A 37 -14.77 16.74 9.35
CA GLU A 37 -13.88 17.10 8.24
C GLU A 37 -13.22 18.47 8.47
N GLU A 38 -14.00 19.48 8.90
CA GLU A 38 -13.46 20.80 9.24
C GLU A 38 -12.46 20.74 10.41
N THR A 39 -12.70 19.89 11.41
CA THR A 39 -11.81 19.72 12.58
C THR A 39 -10.51 19.01 12.19
N ILE A 40 -10.61 17.95 11.36
CA ILE A 40 -9.46 17.22 10.81
C ILE A 40 -8.62 18.17 9.97
N GLN A 41 -9.22 18.88 9.02
CA GLN A 41 -8.51 19.84 8.18
C GLN A 41 -7.88 20.99 9.01
N ALA A 42 -8.56 21.47 10.06
CA ALA A 42 -8.01 22.48 10.95
C ALA A 42 -6.81 21.96 11.75
N PHE A 43 -6.86 20.71 12.21
CA PHE A 43 -5.75 20.07 12.91
C PHE A 43 -4.57 19.82 11.96
N GLN A 44 -4.81 19.28 10.77
CA GLN A 44 -3.80 19.10 9.73
C GLN A 44 -3.12 20.42 9.34
N ARG A 45 -3.89 21.52 9.16
CA ARG A 45 -3.32 22.87 8.94
C ARG A 45 -2.48 23.37 10.12
N MET A 46 -2.84 23.00 11.35
CA MET A 46 -2.06 23.33 12.53
C MET A 46 -0.74 22.57 12.54
N ILE A 47 -0.78 21.24 12.31
CA ILE A 47 0.41 20.40 12.24
C ILE A 47 1.33 20.86 11.11
N PHE A 48 0.79 21.16 9.92
CA PHE A 48 1.56 21.71 8.80
C PHE A 48 2.24 23.06 9.15
N GLU A 49 1.54 23.97 9.83
CA GLU A 49 2.17 25.21 10.30
C GLU A 49 3.28 24.94 11.33
N ILE A 50 3.09 23.93 12.19
CA ILE A 50 4.07 23.50 13.18
C ILE A 50 5.32 22.94 12.50
N THR A 51 5.16 21.99 11.58
CA THR A 51 6.27 21.33 10.89
C THR A 51 7.09 22.30 10.04
N GLU A 52 6.43 23.22 9.33
CA GLU A 52 7.11 24.24 8.50
C GLU A 52 7.93 25.24 9.32
N ASN A 53 7.49 25.58 10.53
CA ASN A 53 8.04 26.73 11.26
C ASN A 53 8.79 26.37 12.55
N TYR A 54 8.57 25.20 13.11
CA TYR A 54 8.99 24.87 14.48
C TYR A 54 9.78 23.55 14.62
N THR A 55 10.08 22.86 13.52
CA THR A 55 10.95 21.67 13.50
C THR A 55 12.35 21.93 14.08
N HIS A 56 12.83 23.17 14.02
CA HIS A 56 14.10 23.57 14.66
C HIS A 56 14.11 23.46 16.19
N LEU A 57 12.95 23.33 16.84
CA LEU A 57 12.82 23.11 18.28
C LEU A 57 13.01 21.65 18.67
N LEU A 58 13.08 20.73 17.70
CA LEU A 58 13.36 19.34 17.95
C LEU A 58 14.86 19.05 17.96
N PRO A 59 15.31 18.06 18.75
CA PRO A 59 16.64 17.49 18.56
C PRO A 59 16.78 16.93 17.14
N THR A 60 18.00 16.88 16.63
CA THR A 60 18.46 16.70 15.22
C THR A 60 17.96 15.48 14.42
N GLN A 61 16.89 14.80 14.84
CA GLN A 61 16.29 13.61 14.22
C GLN A 61 14.76 13.79 14.01
N PHE A 62 14.32 14.93 13.47
CA PHE A 62 13.00 14.93 12.83
C PHE A 62 13.17 14.23 11.48
N VAL A 63 12.73 12.99 11.41
CA VAL A 63 12.61 12.21 10.16
C VAL A 63 11.35 12.72 9.46
N GLU A 64 11.35 12.80 8.12
CA GLU A 64 10.11 13.09 7.38
C GLU A 64 9.06 12.05 7.80
N LEU A 65 7.79 12.48 7.96
CA LEU A 65 6.70 11.59 8.36
C LEU A 65 6.61 10.48 7.30
N GLU A 66 7.09 9.27 7.62
CA GLU A 66 6.92 8.08 6.79
C GLU A 66 5.42 7.70 6.75
N ASP A 67 5.00 6.88 5.78
CA ASP A 67 3.62 6.35 5.68
C ASP A 67 3.28 5.31 6.80
N ASN A 68 4.05 5.31 7.91
CA ASN A 68 3.81 4.49 9.08
C ASN A 68 3.03 5.30 10.14
N ASP A 69 1.81 4.88 10.46
CA ASP A 69 0.92 5.57 11.40
C ASP A 69 1.55 5.77 12.78
N LEU A 70 2.36 4.79 13.21
CA LEU A 70 3.06 4.82 14.48
C LEU A 70 4.12 5.93 14.52
N ASP A 71 4.86 6.12 13.43
CA ASP A 71 5.82 7.22 13.29
C ASP A 71 5.12 8.58 13.26
N PHE A 72 3.96 8.70 12.61
CA PHE A 72 3.18 9.93 12.64
C PHE A 72 2.81 10.32 14.07
N VAL A 73 2.24 9.38 14.85
CA VAL A 73 1.86 9.59 16.25
C VAL A 73 3.10 9.99 17.07
N TYR A 74 4.25 9.36 16.83
CA TYR A 74 5.51 9.68 17.52
C TYR A 74 6.00 11.10 17.24
N GLN A 75 6.16 11.44 15.96
CA GLN A 75 6.78 12.70 15.57
C GLN A 75 5.89 13.90 15.92
N VAL A 76 4.58 13.78 15.71
CA VAL A 76 3.62 14.84 16.05
C VAL A 76 3.53 15.02 17.56
N SER A 77 3.53 13.94 18.35
CA SER A 77 3.49 14.04 19.80
C SER A 77 4.74 14.74 20.38
N LYS A 78 5.94 14.45 19.85
CA LYS A 78 7.18 15.15 20.22
C LYS A 78 7.14 16.64 19.91
N LEU A 79 6.65 17.02 18.72
CA LEU A 79 6.48 18.42 18.33
C LEU A 79 5.52 19.15 19.27
N LEU A 80 4.34 18.57 19.52
CA LEU A 80 3.34 19.16 20.40
C LEU A 80 3.86 19.29 21.83
N ASN A 81 4.64 18.33 22.32
CA ASN A 81 5.24 18.38 23.65
C ASN A 81 6.34 19.45 23.74
N ALA A 82 7.25 19.53 22.76
CA ALA A 82 8.30 20.55 22.71
C ALA A 82 7.71 21.97 22.72
N LEU A 83 6.71 22.22 21.86
CA LEU A 83 6.04 23.52 21.77
C LEU A 83 5.23 23.90 23.01
N ARG A 84 4.72 22.90 23.75
CA ARG A 84 3.97 23.10 24.99
C ARG A 84 4.87 23.50 26.15
N ASN A 85 6.09 22.96 26.18
CA ASN A 85 7.03 23.17 27.27
C ASN A 85 7.95 24.39 27.06
N GLU A 86 7.99 24.96 25.85
CA GLU A 86 8.70 26.22 25.60
C GLU A 86 7.80 27.46 25.80
N GLU A 87 8.21 28.33 26.71
CA GLU A 87 7.55 29.62 26.94
C GLU A 87 7.95 30.66 25.88
N LYS A 88 6.96 31.39 25.34
CA LYS A 88 7.18 32.47 24.37
C LYS A 88 6.99 33.86 24.97
N GLU A 89 5.97 34.03 25.81
CA GLU A 89 5.62 35.25 26.54
C GLU A 89 5.08 34.86 27.94
N GLU A 90 5.13 35.76 28.93
CA GLU A 90 4.69 35.49 30.32
C GLU A 90 3.35 34.73 30.33
N SER A 91 3.38 33.44 30.69
CA SER A 91 2.25 32.49 30.80
C SER A 91 1.65 31.85 29.52
N LYS A 92 2.29 31.95 28.34
CA LYS A 92 1.84 31.20 27.14
C LYS A 92 2.95 30.43 26.44
N SER A 93 2.65 29.18 26.08
CA SER A 93 3.53 28.30 25.30
C SER A 93 3.51 28.67 23.81
N TYR A 94 4.50 28.20 23.04
CA TYR A 94 4.45 28.33 21.58
C TYR A 94 3.23 27.63 20.98
N LEU A 95 2.83 26.49 21.53
CA LEU A 95 1.63 25.76 21.10
C LEU A 95 0.38 26.62 21.25
N ASP A 96 0.19 27.30 22.38
CA ASP A 96 -0.94 28.21 22.60
C ASP A 96 -0.99 29.32 21.54
N HIS A 97 0.16 29.86 21.16
CA HIS A 97 0.21 30.89 20.13
C HIS A 97 -0.16 30.36 18.74
N VAL A 98 0.25 29.14 18.38
CA VAL A 98 -0.15 28.51 17.12
C VAL A 98 -1.67 28.28 17.12
N ILE A 99 -2.21 27.69 18.19
CA ILE A 99 -3.65 27.43 18.34
C ILE A 99 -4.45 28.74 18.19
N GLU A 100 -4.05 29.82 18.87
CA GLU A 100 -4.73 31.12 18.79
C GLU A 100 -4.64 31.77 17.40
N ARG A 101 -3.59 31.49 16.61
CA ARG A 101 -3.53 31.93 15.20
C ARG A 101 -4.45 31.11 14.32
N GLN A 102 -4.49 29.79 14.49
CA GLN A 102 -5.33 28.90 13.71
C GLN A 102 -6.82 29.14 13.97
N LYS A 103 -7.22 29.40 15.23
CA LYS A 103 -8.60 29.79 15.58
C LYS A 103 -9.13 30.97 14.78
N LYS A 104 -8.27 31.93 14.40
CA LYS A 104 -8.67 33.11 13.59
C LYS A 104 -8.98 32.78 12.13
N LYS A 105 -8.51 31.63 11.64
CA LYS A 105 -8.76 31.13 10.27
C LYS A 105 -10.07 30.34 10.18
N GLU A 106 -10.59 29.87 11.31
CA GLU A 106 -11.82 29.06 11.37
C GLU A 106 -13.09 29.91 11.39
N ARG A 107 -14.14 29.40 10.74
CA ARG A 107 -15.46 30.07 10.68
C ARG A 107 -16.49 29.49 11.65
N ARG A 108 -16.39 28.19 11.96
CA ARG A 108 -17.38 27.47 12.76
C ARG A 108 -17.05 27.57 14.25
N GLU A 109 -17.97 28.11 15.05
CA GLU A 109 -17.76 28.29 16.50
C GLU A 109 -17.47 26.98 17.25
N SER A 110 -18.05 25.85 16.83
CA SER A 110 -17.83 24.56 17.50
C SER A 110 -16.41 24.03 17.30
N VAL A 111 -15.81 24.24 16.12
CA VAL A 111 -14.41 23.91 15.84
C VAL A 111 -13.51 24.80 16.69
N ILE A 112 -13.74 26.12 16.68
CA ILE A 112 -12.98 27.10 17.48
C ILE A 112 -12.97 26.73 18.97
N ARG A 113 -14.11 26.31 19.54
CA ARG A 113 -14.18 25.86 20.95
C ARG A 113 -13.45 24.55 21.18
N SER A 114 -13.49 23.63 20.22
CA SER A 114 -12.77 22.35 20.34
C SER A 114 -11.26 22.59 20.36
N MET A 115 -10.77 23.59 19.62
CA MET A 115 -9.38 24.04 19.64
C MET A 115 -8.92 24.60 20.99
N ASP A 116 -9.83 24.97 21.90
CA ASP A 116 -9.45 25.35 23.28
C ASP A 116 -8.82 24.16 24.03
N GLU A 117 -9.18 22.92 23.69
CA GLU A 117 -8.68 21.70 24.33
C GLU A 117 -7.43 21.13 23.63
N TRP A 118 -7.06 21.65 22.46
CA TRP A 118 -5.97 21.08 21.65
C TRP A 118 -4.59 21.21 22.30
N HIS A 119 -4.43 22.12 23.27
CA HIS A 119 -3.21 22.20 24.08
C HIS A 119 -2.97 20.96 24.96
N LYS A 120 -3.99 20.09 25.11
CA LYS A 120 -3.93 18.85 25.90
C LYS A 120 -3.71 17.59 25.05
N VAL A 121 -3.69 17.71 23.72
CA VAL A 121 -3.58 16.54 22.81
C VAL A 121 -2.32 15.75 23.13
N GLU A 122 -2.47 14.46 23.42
CA GLU A 122 -1.40 13.57 23.83
C GLU A 122 -1.69 12.14 23.37
N PRO A 123 -0.66 11.32 23.11
CA PRO A 123 -0.85 9.91 22.77
C PRO A 123 -1.67 9.22 23.85
N SER A 124 -2.72 8.52 23.46
CA SER A 124 -3.69 7.95 24.40
C SER A 124 -4.12 6.57 23.96
N PHE A 125 -4.26 5.68 24.94
CA PHE A 125 -4.75 4.31 24.79
C PHE A 125 -6.17 4.22 25.33
N PHE A 126 -7.07 3.58 24.58
CA PHE A 126 -8.46 3.42 24.96
C PHE A 126 -8.91 1.97 24.83
N GLU A 127 -9.53 1.46 25.89
CA GLU A 127 -10.32 0.23 25.89
C GLU A 127 -11.73 0.55 25.38
N ILE A 128 -12.20 -0.15 24.37
CA ILE A 128 -13.52 0.03 23.76
C ILE A 128 -14.54 -0.80 24.56
N ILE A 129 -15.54 -0.13 25.14
CA ILE A 129 -16.53 -0.82 25.98
C ILE A 129 -17.77 -1.20 25.18
N GLU A 130 -18.22 -0.30 24.31
CA GLU A 130 -19.35 -0.53 23.40
C GLU A 130 -19.23 0.41 22.20
N MET A 131 -19.61 -0.07 21.00
CA MET A 131 -19.70 0.73 19.79
C MET A 131 -21.09 0.67 19.18
N GLU A 132 -21.66 1.83 18.84
CA GLU A 132 -22.94 1.91 18.14
C GLU A 132 -22.89 3.03 17.08
N ASN A 133 -23.19 2.69 15.83
CA ASN A 133 -23.22 3.63 14.69
C ASN A 133 -21.92 4.46 14.55
N GLY A 134 -20.77 3.82 14.69
CA GLY A 134 -19.46 4.47 14.55
C GLY A 134 -19.06 5.37 15.73
N VAL A 135 -19.82 5.39 16.83
CA VAL A 135 -19.44 6.04 18.09
C VAL A 135 -19.14 4.97 19.13
N ALA A 136 -17.92 4.96 19.64
CA ALA A 136 -17.49 4.08 20.72
C ALA A 136 -17.53 4.81 22.07
N ARG A 137 -18.10 4.19 23.09
CA ARG A 137 -17.82 4.54 24.49
C ARG A 137 -16.55 3.83 24.89
N ALA A 138 -15.53 4.59 25.24
CA ALA A 138 -14.22 4.08 25.50
C ALA A 138 -13.69 4.61 26.84
N LYS A 139 -12.72 3.92 27.41
CA LYS A 139 -12.09 4.28 28.67
C LYS A 139 -10.59 4.35 28.48
N ASN A 140 -9.99 5.46 28.92
CA ASN A 140 -8.55 5.60 28.84
C ASN A 140 -7.87 4.59 29.78
N VAL A 141 -6.94 3.81 29.24
CA VAL A 141 -6.32 2.66 29.93
C VAL A 141 -5.53 3.06 31.17
N PHE A 142 -5.00 4.28 31.21
CA PHE A 142 -4.12 4.76 32.29
C PHE A 142 -4.81 5.75 33.22
N THR A 143 -5.66 6.64 32.70
CA THR A 143 -6.37 7.64 33.52
C THR A 143 -7.70 7.14 34.06
N GLU A 144 -8.22 6.03 33.51
CA GLU A 144 -9.52 5.45 33.81
C GLU A 144 -10.71 6.37 33.47
N GLU A 145 -10.46 7.47 32.75
CA GLU A 145 -11.50 8.41 32.34
C GLU A 145 -12.31 7.86 31.16
N GLU A 146 -13.63 7.85 31.28
CA GLU A 146 -14.54 7.48 30.19
C GLU A 146 -14.76 8.65 29.23
N THR A 147 -14.70 8.35 27.93
CA THR A 147 -14.90 9.29 26.83
C THR A 147 -15.82 8.69 25.75
N SER A 148 -16.15 9.48 24.74
CA SER A 148 -16.84 9.01 23.54
C SER A 148 -15.98 9.29 22.33
N LEU A 149 -15.49 8.22 21.70
CA LEU A 149 -14.72 8.24 20.47
C LEU A 149 -15.67 8.11 19.29
N LEU A 150 -15.41 8.84 18.22
CA LEU A 150 -16.09 8.62 16.95
C LEU A 150 -15.11 7.94 15.99
N LEU A 151 -15.35 6.66 15.72
CA LEU A 151 -14.48 5.76 14.98
C LEU A 151 -14.99 5.39 13.59
N GLY A 152 -16.25 5.65 13.24
CA GLY A 152 -16.90 5.14 12.02
C GLY A 152 -16.31 5.57 10.67
N PHE A 153 -15.24 6.37 10.65
CA PHE A 153 -14.44 6.70 9.46
C PHE A 153 -13.16 5.87 9.34
N HIS A 154 -12.67 5.34 10.46
CA HIS A 154 -11.48 4.50 10.55
C HIS A 154 -11.87 3.03 10.50
N THR A 155 -12.84 2.64 11.33
CA THR A 155 -13.29 1.25 11.42
C THR A 155 -14.75 1.18 11.82
N ASN A 156 -15.43 0.13 11.34
CA ASN A 156 -16.77 -0.25 11.80
C ASN A 156 -16.75 -1.63 12.48
N ASP A 157 -15.57 -2.13 12.84
CA ASP A 157 -15.41 -3.42 13.48
C ASP A 157 -16.06 -3.44 14.87
N PRO A 158 -17.17 -4.20 15.06
CA PRO A 158 -17.81 -4.32 16.36
C PRO A 158 -16.98 -5.09 17.40
N GLU A 159 -15.92 -5.79 16.98
CA GLU A 159 -15.00 -6.57 17.81
C GLU A 159 -13.70 -5.81 18.14
N LEU A 160 -13.65 -4.51 17.88
CA LEU A 160 -12.51 -3.67 18.23
C LEU A 160 -12.33 -3.58 19.75
N ASP A 161 -11.19 -4.05 20.23
CA ASP A 161 -10.86 -4.19 21.66
C ASP A 161 -10.20 -2.91 22.22
N CYS A 162 -9.00 -2.59 21.73
CA CYS A 162 -8.24 -1.43 22.18
C CYS A 162 -7.74 -0.58 20.99
N VAL A 163 -7.60 0.72 21.21
CA VAL A 163 -7.05 1.65 20.20
C VAL A 163 -6.01 2.60 20.80
N PHE A 164 -5.02 2.95 19.98
CA PHE A 164 -3.98 3.93 20.28
C PHE A 164 -3.89 5.01 19.19
N GLY A 165 -3.59 6.25 19.60
CA GLY A 165 -3.32 7.33 18.66
C GLY A 165 -3.33 8.70 19.32
N LEU A 166 -3.52 9.74 18.49
CA LEU A 166 -3.59 11.15 18.92
C LEU A 166 -5.03 11.70 18.85
N PRO A 167 -5.85 11.51 19.90
CA PRO A 167 -7.22 12.00 19.91
C PRO A 167 -7.25 13.53 20.03
N VAL A 168 -8.14 14.16 19.25
CA VAL A 168 -8.45 15.59 19.37
C VAL A 168 -9.92 15.79 19.72
N GLN A 169 -10.19 16.81 20.53
CA GLN A 169 -11.57 17.16 20.85
C GLN A 169 -12.29 17.63 19.58
N CYS A 170 -13.52 17.14 19.37
CA CYS A 170 -14.45 17.61 18.36
C CYS A 170 -15.88 17.64 18.91
N GLY A 171 -16.32 18.80 19.39
CA GLY A 171 -17.62 18.94 20.04
C GLY A 171 -17.69 18.05 21.29
N PRO A 172 -18.70 17.16 21.44
CA PRO A 172 -18.81 16.26 22.59
C PRO A 172 -18.00 14.95 22.45
N TYR A 173 -17.31 14.74 21.33
CA TYR A 173 -16.57 13.52 21.02
C TYR A 173 -15.07 13.80 20.94
N GLN A 174 -14.27 12.75 20.98
CA GLN A 174 -12.89 12.76 20.51
C GLN A 174 -12.82 12.02 19.16
N ILE A 175 -11.96 12.52 18.27
CA ILE A 175 -11.70 11.93 16.95
C ILE A 175 -10.19 11.76 16.77
N PHE A 176 -9.79 10.84 15.90
CA PHE A 176 -8.41 10.69 15.44
C PHE A 176 -8.28 11.39 14.07
N PRO A 177 -7.52 12.50 13.96
CA PRO A 177 -7.36 13.22 12.69
C PRO A 177 -6.51 12.51 11.63
N HIS A 178 -5.86 11.43 12.04
CA HIS A 178 -5.05 10.53 11.23
C HIS A 178 -5.45 9.09 11.60
N GLU A 179 -4.87 8.09 10.93
CA GLU A 179 -5.14 6.68 11.23
C GLU A 179 -4.86 6.35 12.70
N LEU A 180 -5.65 5.42 13.22
CA LEU A 180 -5.56 4.90 14.58
C LEU A 180 -4.92 3.51 14.53
N ILE A 181 -4.25 3.14 15.61
CA ILE A 181 -3.61 1.83 15.73
C ILE A 181 -4.53 0.94 16.55
N GLU A 182 -4.97 -0.18 15.98
CA GLU A 182 -5.76 -1.21 16.65
C GLU A 182 -4.80 -2.10 17.45
N ILE A 183 -5.15 -2.40 18.71
CA ILE A 183 -4.33 -3.23 19.61
C ILE A 183 -5.24 -4.32 20.18
N LEU A 184 -4.78 -5.57 20.17
CA LEU A 184 -5.51 -6.67 20.78
C LEU A 184 -5.51 -6.55 22.32
N ASP A 185 -6.56 -7.05 22.98
CA ASP A 185 -6.71 -6.96 24.43
C ASP A 185 -5.54 -7.57 25.21
N ASP A 186 -4.97 -8.68 24.74
CA ASP A 186 -3.84 -9.37 25.36
C ASP A 186 -2.50 -8.65 25.15
N GLU A 187 -2.28 -8.08 23.96
CA GLU A 187 -1.16 -7.18 23.66
C GLU A 187 -1.20 -5.93 24.54
N MET A 188 -2.39 -5.33 24.72
CA MET A 188 -2.58 -4.13 25.53
C MET A 188 -2.24 -4.38 27.01
N GLU A 189 -2.59 -5.53 27.56
CA GLU A 189 -2.22 -5.89 28.94
C GLU A 189 -0.69 -6.04 29.12
N LEU A 190 0.01 -6.56 28.11
CA LEU A 190 1.47 -6.64 28.12
C LEU A 190 2.11 -5.26 27.98
N LEU A 191 1.65 -4.45 27.01
CA LEU A 191 2.13 -3.10 26.77
C LEU A 191 1.93 -2.20 28.01
N LYS A 192 0.78 -2.33 28.69
CA LYS A 192 0.50 -1.63 29.95
C LYS A 192 1.54 -1.96 31.03
N GLN A 193 1.97 -3.22 31.14
CA GLN A 193 3.00 -3.64 32.08
C GLN A 193 4.38 -3.08 31.71
N LEU A 194 4.74 -3.09 30.42
CA LEU A 194 6.00 -2.54 29.92
C LEU A 194 6.11 -1.03 30.17
N ILE A 195 5.06 -0.28 29.84
CA ILE A 195 4.99 1.17 30.07
C ILE A 195 5.08 1.48 31.58
N GLN A 196 4.37 0.71 32.42
CA GLN A 196 4.44 0.88 33.88
C GLN A 196 5.85 0.62 34.40
N TYR A 197 6.50 -0.45 33.95
CA TYR A 197 7.86 -0.80 34.35
C TYR A 197 8.85 0.30 33.96
N ALA A 198 8.77 0.81 32.73
CA ALA A 198 9.64 1.88 32.25
C ALA A 198 9.43 3.19 33.02
N ALA A 199 8.18 3.54 33.35
CA ALA A 199 7.88 4.69 34.20
C ALA A 199 8.48 4.58 35.60
N ASP A 200 8.39 3.38 36.21
CA ASP A 200 8.93 3.11 37.55
C ASP A 200 10.47 3.17 37.58
N GLU A 201 11.16 2.64 36.55
CA GLU A 201 12.62 2.71 36.41
C GLU A 201 13.13 4.15 36.29
N GLU A 202 12.39 5.03 35.61
CA GLU A 202 12.72 6.46 35.52
C GLU A 202 12.24 7.28 36.75
N GLY A 203 11.46 6.68 37.64
CA GLY A 203 10.86 7.35 38.79
C GLY A 203 9.86 8.45 38.42
N LYS A 204 9.18 8.32 37.27
CA LYS A 204 8.16 9.24 36.78
C LYS A 204 6.76 8.72 37.12
N SER A 205 5.78 9.62 37.22
CA SER A 205 4.37 9.19 37.18
C SER A 205 4.02 8.71 35.77
N ILE A 206 3.02 7.84 35.63
CA ILE A 206 2.57 7.36 34.31
C ILE A 206 2.21 8.54 33.39
N ASP A 207 1.49 9.55 33.92
CA ASP A 207 1.11 10.74 33.16
C ASP A 207 2.34 11.52 32.68
N ASP A 208 3.33 11.75 33.56
CA ASP A 208 4.58 12.41 33.17
C ASP A 208 5.39 11.58 32.18
N PHE A 209 5.36 10.25 32.31
CA PHE A 209 6.08 9.32 31.45
C PHE A 209 5.49 9.29 30.03
N LEU A 210 4.17 9.14 29.90
CA LEU A 210 3.48 9.12 28.61
C LEU A 210 3.70 10.41 27.82
N ARG A 211 3.82 11.56 28.51
CA ARG A 211 4.15 12.86 27.89
C ARG A 211 5.55 12.91 27.27
N THR A 212 6.48 12.03 27.66
CA THR A 212 7.85 12.04 27.12
C THR A 212 8.03 11.27 25.82
N THR A 213 7.08 10.40 25.45
CA THR A 213 6.95 9.70 24.15
C THR A 213 8.10 8.78 23.74
N ASP A 214 9.34 9.03 24.13
CA ASP A 214 10.55 8.30 23.70
C ASP A 214 10.59 6.80 24.03
N TYR A 215 9.66 6.31 24.86
CA TYR A 215 9.59 4.91 25.29
C TYR A 215 8.29 4.20 24.91
N ILE A 216 7.26 4.92 24.47
CA ILE A 216 6.00 4.30 24.04
C ILE A 216 6.24 3.54 22.73
N PHE A 217 6.95 4.17 21.80
CA PHE A 217 7.20 3.64 20.47
C PHE A 217 8.17 2.46 20.47
N PRO A 218 9.34 2.53 21.15
CA PRO A 218 10.16 1.34 21.34
C PRO A 218 9.44 0.22 22.08
N ALA A 219 8.48 0.51 22.97
CA ALA A 219 7.72 -0.53 23.66
C ALA A 219 6.67 -1.20 22.76
N ILE A 220 6.12 -0.48 21.78
CA ILE A 220 5.24 -1.03 20.74
C ILE A 220 6.09 -1.82 19.73
N ASP A 221 7.17 -1.23 19.21
CA ASP A 221 8.11 -1.91 18.30
C ASP A 221 8.69 -3.17 18.94
N HIS A 222 9.12 -3.11 20.20
CA HIS A 222 9.59 -4.30 20.92
C HIS A 222 8.48 -5.28 21.23
N LEU A 223 7.22 -4.85 21.35
CA LEU A 223 6.11 -5.79 21.52
C LEU A 223 5.83 -6.51 20.20
N ASP A 224 5.89 -5.82 19.07
CA ASP A 224 5.80 -6.41 17.74
C ASP A 224 6.97 -7.34 17.46
N GLU A 225 8.22 -6.92 17.74
CA GLU A 225 9.41 -7.78 17.66
C GLU A 225 9.30 -8.98 18.61
N MET A 226 8.83 -8.78 19.85
CA MET A 226 8.64 -9.87 20.81
C MET A 226 7.47 -10.76 20.42
N MET A 227 6.44 -10.27 19.73
CA MET A 227 5.32 -11.02 19.20
C MET A 227 5.75 -11.80 17.97
N GLU A 228 6.61 -11.24 17.11
CA GLU A 228 7.24 -11.91 15.98
C GLU A 228 8.18 -13.02 16.48
N GLU A 229 9.11 -12.69 17.39
CA GLU A 229 9.99 -13.66 18.06
C GLU A 229 9.19 -14.68 18.87
N ALA A 230 8.12 -14.27 19.56
CA ALA A 230 7.22 -15.18 20.25
C ALA A 230 6.31 -15.92 19.29
N THR A 231 6.03 -15.50 18.05
CA THR A 231 5.35 -16.35 17.06
C THR A 231 6.32 -17.37 16.48
N GLU A 232 7.60 -17.03 16.33
CA GLU A 232 8.68 -17.97 16.04
C GLU A 232 8.92 -18.97 17.20
N ASP A 233 8.79 -18.54 18.47
CA ASP A 233 8.97 -19.36 19.67
C ASP A 233 7.68 -19.99 20.25
N MET A 234 6.48 -19.46 19.93
CA MET A 234 5.13 -19.97 20.30
C MET A 234 4.53 -20.88 19.23
N ILE A 235 5.18 -21.09 18.08
CA ILE A 235 5.07 -22.39 17.42
C ILE A 235 5.89 -23.38 18.27
N GLY A 236 5.37 -23.70 19.46
CA GLY A 236 5.69 -24.96 20.11
C GLY A 236 5.51 -26.08 19.08
N PRO A 237 6.24 -27.21 19.18
CA PRO A 237 6.31 -28.21 18.13
C PRO A 237 4.90 -28.51 17.62
N LEU A 238 4.67 -28.19 16.33
CA LEU A 238 3.38 -28.21 15.67
C LEU A 238 2.55 -29.41 16.15
N SER A 239 1.47 -29.16 16.91
CA SER A 239 0.64 -30.23 17.47
C SER A 239 -0.36 -30.69 16.42
N LEU A 240 0.14 -31.40 15.42
CA LEU A 240 -0.65 -32.01 14.36
C LEU A 240 -1.68 -33.00 14.94
N LEU A 241 -2.88 -33.01 14.35
CA LEU A 241 -3.83 -34.10 14.57
C LEU A 241 -3.21 -35.43 14.10
N PRO A 242 -3.65 -36.59 14.63
CA PRO A 242 -3.08 -37.88 14.26
C PRO A 242 -3.04 -38.12 12.74
N GLU A 243 -4.09 -37.71 12.04
CA GLU A 243 -4.20 -37.82 10.59
C GLU A 243 -3.23 -36.86 9.86
N GLU A 244 -2.90 -35.72 10.46
CA GLU A 244 -1.98 -34.73 9.87
C GLU A 244 -0.52 -35.10 10.08
N GLU A 245 -0.21 -35.68 11.25
CA GLU A 245 1.10 -36.29 11.53
C GLU A 245 1.34 -37.48 10.59
N GLU A 246 0.29 -38.27 10.27
CA GLU A 246 0.38 -39.33 9.27
C GLU A 246 0.67 -38.80 7.85
N VAL A 247 0.16 -37.62 7.48
CA VAL A 247 0.52 -36.96 6.22
C VAL A 247 1.98 -36.53 6.24
N LEU A 248 2.42 -35.86 7.30
CA LEU A 248 3.80 -35.41 7.48
C LEU A 248 4.80 -36.58 7.36
N GLN A 249 4.50 -37.71 8.04
CA GLN A 249 5.29 -38.93 7.94
C GLN A 249 5.25 -39.54 6.54
N GLY A 250 4.10 -39.48 5.87
CA GLY A 250 3.93 -39.91 4.49
C GLY A 250 4.80 -39.12 3.51
N ILE A 251 4.91 -37.81 3.69
CA ILE A 251 5.77 -36.91 2.91
C ILE A 251 7.25 -37.24 3.19
N ARG A 252 7.65 -37.37 4.45
CA ARG A 252 9.02 -37.77 4.83
C ARG A 252 9.46 -39.09 4.19
N GLN A 253 8.55 -40.05 4.03
CA GLN A 253 8.84 -41.33 3.38
C GLN A 253 9.08 -41.25 1.86
N LEU A 254 8.79 -40.10 1.23
CA LEU A 254 9.13 -39.85 -0.17
C LEU A 254 10.62 -39.53 -0.38
N GLN A 255 11.37 -39.28 0.70
CA GLN A 255 12.78 -38.95 0.67
C GLN A 255 13.64 -40.06 0.06
N LYS A 256 14.56 -39.64 -0.82
CA LYS A 256 15.54 -40.42 -1.56
C LYS A 256 16.85 -39.65 -1.65
N PRO A 257 17.98 -40.30 -2.00
CA PRO A 257 19.22 -39.59 -2.26
C PRO A 257 19.03 -38.55 -3.38
N GLY A 258 19.35 -37.28 -3.10
CA GLY A 258 19.30 -36.19 -4.07
C GLY A 258 17.98 -35.40 -4.14
N ASN A 259 17.04 -35.58 -3.19
CA ASN A 259 15.79 -34.82 -3.14
C ASN A 259 15.45 -34.25 -1.75
N LYS A 260 16.45 -34.18 -0.87
CA LYS A 260 16.23 -33.82 0.53
C LYS A 260 15.60 -32.43 0.66
N ASP A 261 16.17 -31.44 -0.02
CA ASP A 261 15.72 -30.05 0.06
C ASP A 261 14.25 -29.93 -0.33
N VAL A 262 13.83 -30.61 -1.40
CA VAL A 262 12.41 -30.55 -1.79
C VAL A 262 11.46 -31.29 -0.84
N ILE A 263 11.91 -32.34 -0.17
CA ILE A 263 11.09 -32.98 0.87
C ILE A 263 11.00 -32.08 2.10
N ASP A 264 12.08 -31.37 2.45
CA ASP A 264 12.09 -30.39 3.53
C ASP A 264 11.11 -29.23 3.20
N ASP A 265 11.07 -28.76 1.95
CA ASP A 265 10.09 -27.74 1.49
C ASP A 265 8.64 -28.25 1.57
N MET A 266 8.37 -29.47 1.10
CA MET A 266 7.03 -30.06 1.18
C MET A 266 6.55 -30.28 2.61
N ILE A 267 7.48 -30.54 3.53
CA ILE A 267 7.20 -30.63 4.96
C ILE A 267 6.80 -29.26 5.48
N ALA A 268 7.58 -28.21 5.20
CA ALA A 268 7.27 -26.86 5.64
C ALA A 268 5.89 -26.39 5.13
N GLU A 269 5.57 -26.61 3.86
CA GLU A 269 4.27 -26.21 3.31
C GLU A 269 3.10 -27.02 3.90
N TRP A 270 3.29 -28.31 4.19
CA TRP A 270 2.28 -29.09 4.90
C TRP A 270 2.08 -28.60 6.33
N GLU A 271 3.17 -28.30 7.03
CA GLU A 271 3.17 -27.79 8.40
C GLU A 271 2.45 -26.43 8.47
N ASN A 272 2.65 -25.56 7.48
CA ASN A 272 1.95 -24.29 7.33
C ASN A 272 0.45 -24.45 7.01
N MET A 273 0.09 -25.32 6.07
CA MET A 273 -1.32 -25.61 5.78
C MET A 273 -2.06 -26.18 6.99
N ALA A 274 -1.38 -27.00 7.80
CA ALA A 274 -1.93 -27.58 9.01
C ALA A 274 -2.02 -26.58 10.17
N SER A 275 -1.03 -25.69 10.34
CA SER A 275 -1.02 -24.70 11.43
C SER A 275 -2.18 -23.70 11.34
N ILE A 276 -2.58 -23.32 10.13
CA ILE A 276 -3.71 -22.41 9.90
C ILE A 276 -5.04 -23.14 9.62
N ASN A 277 -5.05 -24.48 9.76
CA ASN A 277 -6.21 -25.32 9.46
C ASN A 277 -6.79 -25.09 8.05
N TYR A 278 -5.93 -24.81 7.06
CA TYR A 278 -6.34 -24.49 5.69
C TYR A 278 -7.08 -25.67 5.04
N ILE A 279 -6.64 -26.90 5.31
CA ILE A 279 -7.26 -28.12 4.78
C ILE A 279 -7.60 -29.12 5.88
N GLN A 280 -8.89 -29.29 6.15
CA GLN A 280 -9.35 -30.38 7.00
C GLN A 280 -9.23 -31.74 6.29
N ILE A 281 -8.53 -32.66 6.95
CA ILE A 281 -8.33 -34.02 6.46
C ILE A 281 -8.90 -35.07 7.41
N ASN A 282 -9.65 -36.02 6.85
CA ASN A 282 -10.19 -37.18 7.57
C ASN A 282 -9.52 -38.51 7.15
N LYS A 283 -8.66 -38.44 6.13
CA LYS A 283 -7.89 -39.55 5.56
C LYS A 283 -6.57 -38.98 5.04
N PRO A 284 -5.42 -39.47 5.50
CA PRO A 284 -4.12 -38.94 5.10
C PRO A 284 -3.70 -39.35 3.69
N GLU A 285 -4.10 -40.54 3.24
CA GLU A 285 -3.58 -41.16 2.02
C GLU A 285 -3.87 -40.37 0.72
N PRO A 286 -5.07 -39.76 0.52
CA PRO A 286 -5.32 -38.87 -0.60
C PRO A 286 -4.43 -37.62 -0.61
N MET A 287 -4.06 -37.10 0.57
CA MET A 287 -3.24 -35.90 0.71
C MET A 287 -1.77 -36.22 0.40
N ILE A 288 -1.23 -37.31 0.97
CA ILE A 288 0.13 -37.78 0.66
C ILE A 288 0.28 -38.08 -0.84
N ALA A 289 -0.75 -38.68 -1.45
CA ALA A 289 -0.79 -38.94 -2.89
C ALA A 289 -0.84 -37.65 -3.73
N ALA A 290 -1.50 -36.60 -3.25
CA ALA A 290 -1.56 -35.30 -3.92
C ALA A 290 -0.20 -34.60 -3.87
N PHE A 291 0.46 -34.57 -2.72
CA PHE A 291 1.82 -34.05 -2.56
C PHE A 291 2.83 -34.80 -3.45
N GLU A 292 2.79 -36.14 -3.47
CA GLU A 292 3.68 -36.92 -4.35
C GLU A 292 3.38 -36.65 -5.84
N HIS A 293 2.12 -36.40 -6.20
CA HIS A 293 1.77 -36.03 -7.57
C HIS A 293 2.29 -34.64 -7.92
N ALA A 294 1.96 -33.62 -7.13
CA ALA A 294 2.38 -32.23 -7.30
C ALA A 294 3.89 -32.15 -7.50
N TYR A 295 4.64 -32.84 -6.65
CA TYR A 295 6.09 -32.88 -6.72
C TYR A 295 6.64 -33.58 -7.99
N ARG A 296 6.16 -34.80 -8.29
CA ARG A 296 6.75 -35.64 -9.35
C ARG A 296 6.23 -35.37 -10.76
N VAL A 297 5.18 -34.56 -10.89
CA VAL A 297 4.49 -34.31 -12.16
C VAL A 297 4.44 -32.83 -12.48
N ASP A 298 4.17 -31.97 -11.50
CA ASP A 298 3.91 -30.55 -11.73
C ASP A 298 5.17 -29.70 -11.49
N LEU A 299 5.94 -29.96 -10.42
CA LEU A 299 7.09 -29.14 -10.04
C LEU A 299 8.43 -29.61 -10.63
N TYR A 300 8.73 -30.93 -10.59
CA TYR A 300 10.02 -31.47 -11.04
C TYR A 300 9.87 -32.66 -12.02
N PRO A 301 9.29 -32.44 -13.21
CA PRO A 301 8.98 -33.51 -14.16
C PRO A 301 10.19 -34.17 -14.85
N GLU A 302 11.36 -33.52 -14.83
CA GLU A 302 12.60 -33.99 -15.49
C GLU A 302 13.44 -34.91 -14.58
N ASP A 303 13.39 -34.72 -13.26
CA ASP A 303 14.24 -35.45 -12.30
C ASP A 303 13.59 -36.70 -11.71
N TYR A 304 12.25 -36.81 -11.77
CA TYR A 304 11.51 -37.95 -11.24
C TYR A 304 10.61 -38.60 -12.28
N LYS A 305 10.52 -39.94 -12.23
CA LYS A 305 9.65 -40.70 -13.13
C LYS A 305 8.19 -40.26 -12.93
N LYS A 306 7.58 -39.63 -13.94
CA LYS A 306 6.18 -39.23 -13.94
C LYS A 306 5.27 -40.37 -13.47
N VAL A 307 4.36 -40.03 -12.56
CA VAL A 307 3.34 -40.93 -12.02
C VAL A 307 1.98 -40.53 -12.54
N THR A 308 1.08 -41.50 -12.65
CA THR A 308 -0.31 -41.21 -13.02
C THR A 308 -1.17 -41.18 -11.77
N LEU A 309 -2.26 -40.40 -11.78
CA LEU A 309 -3.25 -40.43 -10.71
C LEU A 309 -3.78 -41.85 -10.44
N LYS A 310 -3.93 -42.68 -11.49
CA LYS A 310 -4.36 -44.08 -11.35
C LYS A 310 -3.34 -44.91 -10.57
N TYR A 311 -2.06 -44.75 -10.86
CA TYR A 311 -0.99 -45.43 -10.13
C TYR A 311 -0.95 -45.00 -8.66
N LEU A 312 -1.09 -43.70 -8.36
CA LEU A 312 -1.11 -43.21 -6.99
C LEU A 312 -2.37 -43.65 -6.24
N ALA A 313 -3.52 -43.67 -6.90
CA ALA A 313 -4.76 -44.19 -6.33
C ALA A 313 -4.62 -45.67 -5.92
N GLU A 314 -3.96 -46.50 -6.74
CA GLU A 314 -3.64 -47.88 -6.40
C GLU A 314 -2.60 -47.98 -5.27
N LYS A 315 -1.53 -47.16 -5.30
CA LYS A 315 -0.45 -47.14 -4.30
C LYS A 315 -0.96 -46.77 -2.89
N TYR A 316 -1.79 -45.74 -2.82
CA TYR A 316 -2.32 -45.16 -1.58
C TYR A 316 -3.71 -45.68 -1.21
N GLN A 317 -4.23 -46.67 -1.94
CA GLN A 317 -5.55 -47.27 -1.71
C GLN A 317 -6.69 -46.23 -1.61
N THR A 318 -6.63 -45.24 -2.49
CA THR A 318 -7.58 -44.12 -2.57
C THR A 318 -8.20 -44.02 -3.98
N THR A 319 -8.96 -42.95 -4.26
CA THR A 319 -9.54 -42.72 -5.59
C THR A 319 -8.83 -41.58 -6.33
N THR A 320 -8.80 -41.64 -7.65
CA THR A 320 -8.23 -40.55 -8.48
C THR A 320 -8.95 -39.22 -8.25
N GLY A 321 -10.27 -39.26 -7.97
CA GLY A 321 -11.06 -38.06 -7.66
C GLY A 321 -10.66 -37.43 -6.33
N SER A 322 -10.39 -38.24 -5.30
CA SER A 322 -9.92 -37.73 -4.00
C SER A 322 -8.54 -37.09 -4.09
N ILE A 323 -7.62 -37.68 -4.86
CA ILE A 323 -6.28 -37.10 -5.10
C ILE A 323 -6.41 -35.78 -5.87
N SER A 324 -7.21 -35.76 -6.95
CA SER A 324 -7.41 -34.55 -7.74
C SER A 324 -8.04 -33.41 -6.94
N ASN A 325 -8.96 -33.72 -6.02
CA ASN A 325 -9.56 -32.72 -5.15
C ASN A 325 -8.52 -32.13 -4.16
N ARG A 326 -7.68 -32.98 -3.54
CA ARG A 326 -6.62 -32.48 -2.64
C ARG A 326 -5.56 -31.67 -3.39
N LYS A 327 -5.23 -32.06 -4.63
CA LYS A 327 -4.33 -31.29 -5.48
C LYS A 327 -4.87 -29.88 -5.74
N LYS A 328 -6.16 -29.76 -6.10
CA LYS A 328 -6.82 -28.47 -6.33
C LYS A 328 -6.77 -27.57 -5.08
N GLN A 329 -6.95 -28.15 -3.89
CA GLN A 329 -6.86 -27.40 -2.63
C GLN A 329 -5.42 -26.94 -2.30
N ILE A 330 -4.41 -27.73 -2.68
CA ILE A 330 -3.00 -27.30 -2.57
C ILE A 330 -2.72 -26.18 -3.58
N GLU A 331 -3.25 -26.27 -4.80
CA GLU A 331 -3.13 -25.21 -5.82
C GLU A 331 -3.80 -23.91 -5.33
N GLU A 332 -5.04 -23.99 -4.81
CA GLU A 332 -5.78 -22.86 -4.21
C GLU A 332 -5.01 -22.23 -3.03
N TYR A 333 -4.38 -23.04 -2.16
CA TYR A 333 -3.53 -22.52 -1.07
C TYR A 333 -2.37 -21.66 -1.58
N PHE A 334 -1.72 -22.09 -2.66
CA PHE A 334 -0.62 -21.34 -3.26
C PHE A 334 -1.11 -20.10 -4.01
N ASP A 335 -2.28 -20.18 -4.67
CA ASP A 335 -2.91 -19.03 -5.32
C ASP A 335 -3.30 -17.96 -4.28
N ASP A 336 -3.92 -18.35 -3.15
CA ASP A 336 -4.28 -17.45 -2.04
C ASP A 336 -3.03 -16.83 -1.39
N LYS A 337 -1.95 -17.61 -1.22
CA LYS A 337 -0.65 -17.10 -0.71
C LYS A 337 0.01 -16.13 -1.70
N MET A 338 -0.29 -16.26 -3.00
CA MET A 338 0.14 -15.33 -4.06
C MET A 338 -0.78 -14.09 -4.18
N GLU A 339 -1.96 -14.08 -3.56
CA GLU A 339 -2.89 -12.92 -3.54
C GLU A 339 -2.51 -11.83 -2.51
N SER A 340 -1.53 -12.05 -1.63
CA SER A 340 -0.80 -10.93 -1.01
C SER A 340 -0.02 -10.21 -2.11
N PRO A 341 -0.16 -8.88 -2.29
CA PRO A 341 0.17 -8.22 -3.53
C PRO A 341 1.67 -8.26 -3.83
N ILE A 342 2.07 -9.25 -4.62
CA ILE A 342 3.31 -9.25 -5.38
C ILE A 342 3.13 -8.18 -6.47
N ILE A 343 3.36 -6.91 -6.15
CA ILE A 343 3.51 -5.87 -7.16
C ILE A 343 4.86 -6.09 -7.83
N THR A 344 4.94 -7.07 -8.74
CA THR A 344 5.77 -6.85 -9.93
C THR A 344 5.27 -5.55 -10.51
N ARG A 345 6.17 -4.59 -10.77
CA ARG A 345 5.84 -3.47 -11.64
C ARG A 345 5.52 -4.09 -12.99
N GLN A 346 4.30 -4.60 -13.14
CA GLN A 346 3.71 -4.84 -14.42
C GLN A 346 3.79 -3.47 -15.10
N SER A 347 4.24 -3.46 -16.35
CA SER A 347 4.15 -2.27 -17.17
C SER A 347 2.78 -1.64 -16.92
N PRO A 348 2.66 -0.33 -16.68
CA PRO A 348 1.35 0.34 -16.56
C PRO A 348 0.41 0.04 -17.74
N ALA A 349 0.97 -0.46 -18.84
CA ALA A 349 0.26 -1.07 -19.95
C ALA A 349 -0.40 -2.44 -19.65
N ALA A 350 -0.41 -2.96 -18.42
CA ALA A 350 -1.01 -4.24 -18.02
C ALA A 350 -2.22 -4.07 -17.08
N ASP A 351 -2.37 -2.89 -16.47
CA ASP A 351 -3.55 -2.57 -15.67
C ASP A 351 -4.67 -2.08 -16.60
N PHE A 352 -5.41 -3.05 -17.14
CA PHE A 352 -6.44 -2.86 -18.16
C PHE A 352 -7.85 -2.70 -17.58
N SER A 353 -8.03 -2.90 -16.26
CA SER A 353 -9.33 -2.73 -15.60
C SER A 353 -9.17 -2.53 -14.09
N SER A 354 -9.59 -1.37 -13.59
CA SER A 354 -9.73 -1.11 -12.14
C SER A 354 -11.20 -0.88 -11.77
N PRO A 355 -11.64 -1.20 -10.54
CA PRO A 355 -12.98 -0.87 -10.04
C PRO A 355 -13.34 0.62 -10.20
N THR A 356 -12.32 1.48 -10.18
CA THR A 356 -12.45 2.92 -10.42
C THR A 356 -12.76 3.24 -11.89
N GLU A 357 -12.13 2.54 -12.84
CA GLU A 357 -12.41 2.67 -14.28
C GLU A 357 -13.85 2.24 -14.62
N ASP A 358 -14.32 1.17 -13.98
CA ASP A 358 -15.68 0.67 -14.11
C ASP A 358 -16.73 1.68 -13.61
N MET A 359 -16.43 2.36 -12.50
CA MET A 359 -17.27 3.44 -11.95
C MET A 359 -17.33 4.65 -12.88
N PHE A 360 -16.18 5.12 -13.37
CA PHE A 360 -16.13 6.26 -14.28
C PHE A 360 -16.81 5.97 -15.61
N ARG A 361 -16.69 4.75 -16.13
CA ARG A 361 -17.41 4.32 -17.34
C ARG A 361 -18.94 4.35 -17.13
N ALA A 362 -19.41 3.84 -16.00
CA ALA A 362 -20.83 3.86 -15.67
C ALA A 362 -21.37 5.30 -15.44
N LEU A 363 -20.52 6.20 -14.91
CA LEU A 363 -20.83 7.62 -14.76
C LEU A 363 -20.94 8.34 -16.11
N ASN A 364 -19.99 8.10 -17.02
CA ASN A 364 -19.93 8.80 -18.32
C ASN A 364 -21.07 8.42 -19.27
N GLU A 365 -21.65 7.23 -19.14
CA GLU A 365 -22.82 6.82 -19.93
C GLU A 365 -24.14 7.38 -19.40
N GLN A 366 -24.17 7.94 -18.20
CA GLN A 366 -25.36 8.50 -17.59
C GLN A 366 -25.35 10.01 -17.62
N THR A 367 -26.48 10.59 -18.05
CA THR A 367 -26.73 12.02 -17.93
C THR A 367 -27.58 12.25 -16.70
N PHE A 368 -27.03 12.93 -15.70
CA PHE A 368 -27.75 13.30 -14.49
C PHE A 368 -28.50 14.62 -14.71
N GLU A 369 -29.82 14.61 -14.55
CA GLU A 369 -30.66 15.80 -14.69
C GLU A 369 -30.62 16.68 -13.41
N SER A 370 -30.06 16.17 -12.30
CA SER A 370 -29.95 16.84 -11.01
C SER A 370 -28.85 16.24 -10.10
N GLU A 371 -28.36 17.02 -9.14
CA GLU A 371 -27.45 16.54 -8.07
C GLU A 371 -28.06 15.38 -7.27
N GLU A 372 -29.38 15.38 -7.03
CA GLU A 372 -30.09 14.31 -6.31
C GLU A 372 -30.05 12.96 -7.06
N GLU A 373 -30.06 12.99 -8.39
CA GLU A 373 -29.96 11.78 -9.23
C GLU A 373 -28.53 11.22 -9.25
N PHE A 374 -27.53 12.11 -9.24
CA PHE A 374 -26.12 11.76 -9.12
C PHE A 374 -25.81 11.12 -7.75
N GLU A 375 -26.29 11.72 -6.66
CA GLU A 375 -26.13 11.16 -5.31
C GLU A 375 -26.81 9.79 -5.18
N GLN A 376 -28.00 9.61 -5.76
CA GLN A 376 -28.69 8.31 -5.81
C GLN A 376 -27.90 7.26 -6.60
N PHE A 377 -27.28 7.66 -7.71
CA PHE A 377 -26.40 6.77 -8.48
C PHE A 377 -25.18 6.35 -7.66
N ILE A 378 -24.47 7.28 -7.01
CA ILE A 378 -23.31 6.97 -6.17
C ILE A 378 -23.70 6.10 -4.98
N GLN A 379 -24.82 6.39 -4.32
CA GLN A 379 -25.34 5.58 -3.22
C GLN A 379 -25.62 4.14 -3.69
N LYS A 380 -26.31 3.99 -4.82
CA LYS A 380 -26.62 2.67 -5.39
C LYS A 380 -25.36 1.92 -5.83
N TRP A 381 -24.36 2.63 -6.37
CA TRP A 381 -23.07 2.07 -6.72
C TRP A 381 -22.38 1.48 -5.47
N ASN A 382 -22.32 2.25 -4.38
CA ASN A 382 -21.75 1.82 -3.11
C ASN A 382 -22.52 0.65 -2.47
N GLU A 383 -23.85 0.61 -2.60
CA GLU A 383 -24.70 -0.48 -2.09
C GLU A 383 -24.55 -1.79 -2.88
N THR A 384 -24.26 -1.70 -4.19
CA THR A 384 -24.25 -2.87 -5.09
C THR A 384 -22.86 -3.29 -5.54
N GLY A 385 -21.82 -2.51 -5.22
CA GLY A 385 -20.49 -2.67 -5.82
C GLY A 385 -20.51 -2.54 -7.35
N GLY A 386 -21.42 -1.72 -7.89
CA GLY A 386 -21.58 -1.52 -9.34
C GLY A 386 -22.33 -2.63 -10.10
N VAL A 387 -22.80 -3.68 -9.42
CA VAL A 387 -23.49 -4.82 -10.05
C VAL A 387 -24.79 -4.39 -10.74
N GLY A 388 -24.86 -4.60 -12.06
CA GLY A 388 -26.01 -4.25 -12.89
C GLY A 388 -26.14 -2.75 -13.20
N MET A 389 -25.11 -1.96 -12.88
CA MET A 389 -25.00 -0.53 -13.22
C MET A 389 -24.01 -0.28 -14.36
N MET A 390 -23.21 -1.30 -14.71
CA MET A 390 -22.26 -1.23 -15.81
C MET A 390 -22.93 -1.38 -17.18
N PRO A 391 -22.34 -0.79 -18.23
CA PRO A 391 -22.77 -1.01 -19.61
C PRO A 391 -22.62 -2.48 -20.01
N ASP A 392 -23.46 -2.94 -20.95
CA ASP A 392 -23.27 -4.24 -21.58
C ASP A 392 -21.94 -4.23 -22.36
N LYS A 393 -20.95 -5.00 -21.88
CA LYS A 393 -19.67 -5.17 -22.57
C LYS A 393 -19.90 -5.71 -23.99
N THR A 394 -19.19 -5.14 -24.96
CA THR A 394 -19.13 -5.67 -26.32
C THR A 394 -18.44 -7.04 -26.33
N GLU A 395 -18.59 -7.77 -27.43
CA GLU A 395 -17.90 -9.06 -27.58
C GLU A 395 -16.36 -8.89 -27.58
N ALA A 396 -15.85 -7.80 -28.14
CA ALA A 396 -14.42 -7.51 -28.13
C ALA A 396 -13.90 -7.25 -26.71
N GLU A 397 -14.65 -6.51 -25.88
CA GLU A 397 -14.27 -6.22 -24.49
C GLU A 397 -14.28 -7.47 -23.62
N ARG A 398 -15.31 -8.33 -23.72
CA ARG A 398 -15.34 -9.60 -22.99
C ARG A 398 -14.17 -10.51 -23.36
N LEU A 399 -13.86 -10.61 -24.65
CA LEU A 399 -12.72 -11.40 -25.12
C LEU A 399 -11.39 -10.78 -24.69
N PHE A 400 -11.30 -9.46 -24.61
CA PHE A 400 -10.10 -8.78 -24.14
C PHE A 400 -9.86 -9.04 -22.65
N GLU A 401 -10.90 -8.97 -21.81
CA GLU A 401 -10.81 -9.35 -20.39
C GLU A 401 -10.41 -10.81 -20.21
N GLU A 402 -10.99 -11.72 -21.01
CA GLU A 402 -10.57 -13.12 -21.06
C GLU A 402 -9.08 -13.23 -21.42
N ALA A 403 -8.61 -12.43 -22.38
CA ALA A 403 -7.20 -12.45 -22.79
C ALA A 403 -6.25 -11.95 -21.69
N VAL A 404 -6.62 -10.90 -20.94
CA VAL A 404 -5.80 -10.36 -19.85
C VAL A 404 -5.56 -11.41 -18.77
N GLN A 405 -6.57 -12.25 -18.48
CA GLN A 405 -6.51 -13.31 -17.47
C GLN A 405 -5.95 -14.65 -18.01
N ALA A 406 -5.70 -14.75 -19.32
CA ALA A 406 -5.28 -15.99 -19.95
C ALA A 406 -3.76 -16.21 -19.86
N PRO A 407 -3.29 -17.47 -19.79
CA PRO A 407 -1.87 -17.78 -19.91
C PRO A 407 -1.27 -17.29 -21.25
N PRO A 408 0.04 -16.94 -21.34
CA PRO A 408 0.62 -16.26 -22.51
C PRO A 408 0.36 -16.94 -23.87
N GLN A 409 0.31 -18.28 -23.89
CA GLN A 409 0.05 -19.05 -25.10
C GLN A 409 -1.40 -18.90 -25.61
N GLN A 410 -2.36 -18.79 -24.70
CA GLN A 410 -3.80 -18.63 -25.01
C GLN A 410 -4.15 -17.16 -25.22
N GLN A 411 -3.52 -16.27 -24.45
CA GLN A 411 -3.66 -14.81 -24.55
C GLN A 411 -3.48 -14.31 -25.98
N LYS A 412 -2.42 -14.76 -26.67
CA LYS A 412 -2.19 -14.39 -28.08
C LYS A 412 -3.35 -14.78 -29.00
N GLU A 413 -3.87 -16.00 -28.90
CA GLU A 413 -4.96 -16.48 -29.76
C GLU A 413 -6.28 -15.75 -29.50
N ILE A 414 -6.54 -15.37 -28.25
CA ILE A 414 -7.73 -14.60 -27.87
C ILE A 414 -7.60 -13.16 -28.40
N LEU A 415 -6.43 -12.53 -28.27
CA LEU A 415 -6.16 -11.19 -28.81
C LEU A 415 -6.33 -11.13 -30.33
N GLU A 416 -5.96 -12.18 -31.07
CA GLU A 416 -6.25 -12.26 -32.51
C GLU A 416 -7.75 -12.22 -32.79
N LYS A 417 -8.58 -12.84 -31.95
CA LYS A 417 -10.04 -12.75 -32.09
C LYS A 417 -10.55 -11.34 -31.77
N VAL A 418 -10.02 -10.71 -30.71
CA VAL A 418 -10.34 -9.31 -30.36
C VAL A 418 -10.05 -8.40 -31.56
N LEU A 419 -8.84 -8.48 -32.12
CA LEU A 419 -8.43 -7.64 -33.25
C LEU A 419 -9.15 -7.96 -34.57
N ASN A 420 -9.65 -9.19 -34.75
CA ASN A 420 -10.53 -9.53 -35.88
C ASN A 420 -11.92 -8.89 -35.75
N ILE A 421 -12.42 -8.71 -34.53
CA ILE A 421 -13.71 -8.07 -34.25
C ILE A 421 -13.57 -6.55 -34.27
N ASN A 422 -12.55 -6.02 -33.58
CA ASN A 422 -12.22 -4.61 -33.53
C ASN A 422 -10.72 -4.39 -33.82
N PRO A 423 -10.36 -4.12 -35.09
CA PRO A 423 -8.98 -3.84 -35.47
C PRO A 423 -8.39 -2.57 -34.85
N SER A 424 -9.24 -1.68 -34.35
CA SER A 424 -8.84 -0.40 -33.74
C SER A 424 -8.73 -0.48 -32.21
N TYR A 425 -8.79 -1.67 -31.62
CA TYR A 425 -8.73 -1.83 -30.17
C TYR A 425 -7.29 -1.63 -29.66
N ILE A 426 -6.96 -0.40 -29.22
CA ILE A 426 -5.60 0.03 -28.87
C ILE A 426 -4.93 -0.91 -27.86
N ASP A 427 -5.59 -1.22 -26.74
CA ASP A 427 -5.01 -2.09 -25.70
C ASP A 427 -4.72 -3.51 -26.20
N ALA A 428 -5.58 -4.04 -27.09
CA ALA A 428 -5.35 -5.34 -27.72
C ALA A 428 -4.17 -5.29 -28.70
N LEU A 429 -3.98 -4.19 -29.43
CA LEU A 429 -2.80 -4.00 -30.29
C LEU A 429 -1.52 -3.96 -29.46
N VAL A 430 -1.53 -3.24 -28.33
CA VAL A 430 -0.40 -3.14 -27.40
C VAL A 430 -0.07 -4.51 -26.82
N LEU A 431 -1.04 -5.19 -26.19
CA LEU A 431 -0.80 -6.49 -25.57
C LEU A 431 -0.42 -7.56 -26.60
N TYR A 432 -1.07 -7.58 -27.76
CA TYR A 432 -0.73 -8.51 -28.84
C TYR A 432 0.71 -8.33 -29.32
N SER A 433 1.18 -7.08 -29.41
CA SER A 433 2.55 -6.79 -29.84
C SER A 433 3.59 -7.39 -28.89
N SER A 434 3.31 -7.51 -27.59
CA SER A 434 4.26 -8.10 -26.62
C SER A 434 4.62 -9.56 -26.96
N HIS A 435 3.70 -10.30 -27.59
CA HIS A 435 3.90 -11.69 -28.04
C HIS A 435 4.61 -11.81 -29.39
N LEU A 436 4.99 -10.70 -30.02
CA LEU A 436 5.63 -10.68 -31.33
C LEU A 436 7.13 -10.45 -31.23
N PRO A 437 7.91 -10.95 -32.21
CA PRO A 437 9.30 -10.54 -32.40
C PRO A 437 9.43 -9.02 -32.55
N LEU A 438 10.56 -8.46 -32.08
CA LEU A 438 10.83 -7.01 -32.07
C LEU A 438 10.59 -6.30 -33.41
N ASP A 439 10.93 -6.94 -34.53
CA ASP A 439 10.76 -6.38 -35.86
C ASP A 439 9.29 -6.28 -36.30
N GLU A 440 8.41 -7.10 -35.73
CA GLU A 440 6.98 -7.09 -36.00
C GLU A 440 6.20 -6.16 -35.05
N ARG A 441 6.68 -5.96 -33.81
CA ARG A 441 6.01 -5.11 -32.78
C ARG A 441 5.71 -3.71 -33.27
N LYS A 442 6.67 -3.11 -33.99
CA LYS A 442 6.61 -1.71 -34.42
C LYS A 442 5.31 -1.36 -35.12
N ARG A 443 4.83 -2.24 -36.02
CA ARG A 443 3.61 -1.97 -36.81
C ARG A 443 2.40 -1.78 -35.90
N TYR A 444 2.17 -2.73 -34.99
CA TYR A 444 1.01 -2.72 -34.10
C TYR A 444 1.05 -1.54 -33.14
N LEU A 445 2.23 -1.23 -32.59
CA LEU A 445 2.39 -0.05 -31.73
C LEU A 445 2.17 1.25 -32.51
N THR A 446 2.67 1.38 -33.74
CA THR A 446 2.39 2.57 -34.55
C THR A 446 0.92 2.69 -34.96
N ASP A 447 0.24 1.57 -35.20
CA ASP A 447 -1.20 1.57 -35.50
C ASP A 447 -2.00 2.02 -34.27
N ALA A 448 -1.65 1.51 -33.07
CA ALA A 448 -2.22 1.93 -31.79
C ALA A 448 -2.09 3.45 -31.56
N LEU A 449 -0.90 4.02 -31.79
CA LEU A 449 -0.70 5.47 -31.67
C LEU A 449 -1.53 6.25 -32.67
N LYS A 450 -1.56 5.78 -33.93
CA LYS A 450 -2.30 6.44 -34.99
C LYS A 450 -3.80 6.48 -34.70
N ILE A 451 -4.36 5.40 -34.14
CA ILE A 451 -5.78 5.35 -33.75
C ILE A 451 -6.05 6.40 -32.68
N GLY A 452 -5.23 6.46 -31.63
CA GLY A 452 -5.41 7.47 -30.59
C GLY A 452 -5.20 8.91 -31.09
N GLU A 453 -4.27 9.16 -32.01
CA GLU A 453 -4.07 10.46 -32.66
C GLU A 453 -5.24 10.86 -33.59
N GLU A 454 -5.92 9.88 -34.19
CA GLU A 454 -7.14 10.12 -34.99
C GLU A 454 -8.38 10.34 -34.11
N GLU A 455 -8.41 9.75 -32.92
CA GLU A 455 -9.51 9.87 -31.95
C GLU A 455 -9.43 11.14 -31.10
N PHE A 456 -8.21 11.53 -30.69
CA PHE A 456 -7.95 12.69 -29.85
C PHE A 456 -7.17 13.74 -30.64
N ASP A 457 -7.89 14.60 -31.37
CA ASP A 457 -7.29 15.63 -32.22
C ASP A 457 -6.62 16.79 -31.44
N ASP A 458 -5.94 17.68 -32.17
CA ASP A 458 -5.23 18.83 -31.60
C ASP A 458 -6.13 19.80 -30.80
N GLU A 459 -7.45 19.78 -31.01
CA GLU A 459 -8.40 20.58 -30.24
C GLU A 459 -8.73 19.91 -28.92
N PHE A 460 -9.09 18.62 -28.96
CA PHE A 460 -9.31 17.81 -27.78
C PHE A 460 -8.10 17.83 -26.84
N GLU A 461 -6.89 17.65 -27.39
CA GLU A 461 -5.68 17.65 -26.59
C GLU A 461 -5.42 18.97 -25.88
N ARG A 462 -5.59 20.08 -26.59
CA ARG A 462 -5.33 21.41 -26.02
C ARG A 462 -6.25 21.73 -24.85
N GLU A 463 -7.46 21.19 -24.88
CA GLU A 463 -8.45 21.38 -23.82
C GLU A 463 -8.23 20.45 -22.63
N ASN A 464 -7.60 19.28 -22.84
CA ASN A 464 -7.54 18.21 -21.85
C ASN A 464 -6.11 17.76 -21.46
N ALA A 465 -5.07 18.38 -22.01
CA ALA A 465 -3.68 18.11 -21.63
C ALA A 465 -3.50 18.23 -20.11
N GLY A 466 -2.66 17.34 -19.56
CA GLY A 466 -2.48 17.15 -18.12
C GLY A 466 -3.53 16.26 -17.44
N SER A 467 -4.70 16.05 -18.05
CA SER A 467 -5.83 15.30 -17.46
C SER A 467 -6.15 13.98 -18.16
N TYR A 468 -5.32 13.53 -19.12
CA TYR A 468 -5.60 12.32 -19.90
C TYR A 468 -5.87 11.09 -19.02
N TRP A 469 -5.07 10.86 -17.98
CA TRP A 469 -5.27 9.69 -17.11
C TRP A 469 -6.62 9.68 -16.37
N MET A 470 -7.17 10.85 -16.07
CA MET A 470 -8.47 10.96 -15.41
C MET A 470 -9.64 10.68 -16.35
N MET A 471 -9.40 10.67 -17.66
CA MET A 471 -10.40 10.34 -18.69
C MET A 471 -10.18 8.90 -19.16
N VAL A 472 -11.12 8.02 -18.80
CA VAL A 472 -11.07 6.57 -19.09
C VAL A 472 -10.82 6.31 -20.57
N GLU A 473 -11.48 7.06 -21.44
CA GLU A 473 -11.45 6.92 -22.89
C GLU A 473 -10.04 7.11 -23.46
N THR A 474 -9.20 7.93 -22.81
CA THR A 474 -7.86 8.25 -23.32
C THR A 474 -6.75 7.36 -22.78
N ARG A 475 -7.04 6.56 -21.74
CA ARG A 475 -6.07 5.64 -21.12
C ARG A 475 -5.47 4.62 -22.10
N PRO A 476 -6.23 4.01 -23.04
CA PRO A 476 -5.65 3.12 -24.04
C PRO A 476 -4.57 3.81 -24.87
N TYR A 477 -4.80 5.05 -25.32
CA TYR A 477 -3.79 5.82 -26.06
C TYR A 477 -2.54 6.09 -25.21
N MET A 478 -2.71 6.42 -23.93
CA MET A 478 -1.61 6.63 -22.99
C MET A 478 -0.77 5.35 -22.78
N ARG A 479 -1.41 4.18 -22.63
CA ARG A 479 -0.74 2.88 -22.58
C ARG A 479 -0.01 2.57 -23.90
N GLY A 480 -0.59 2.94 -25.04
CA GLY A 480 0.04 2.86 -26.36
C GLY A 480 1.32 3.70 -26.47
N LEU A 481 1.28 4.96 -26.02
CA LEU A 481 2.44 5.84 -25.96
C LEU A 481 3.56 5.24 -25.12
N TYR A 482 3.22 4.73 -23.93
CA TYR A 482 4.19 4.11 -23.02
C TYR A 482 4.83 2.86 -23.64
N ALA A 483 4.01 1.95 -24.19
CA ALA A 483 4.50 0.74 -24.85
C ALA A 483 5.42 1.05 -26.04
N TYR A 484 5.12 2.10 -26.81
CA TYR A 484 5.99 2.53 -27.90
C TYR A 484 7.31 3.14 -27.40
N ALA A 485 7.29 3.90 -26.30
CA ALA A 485 8.49 4.42 -25.66
C ALA A 485 9.42 3.28 -25.19
N GLN A 486 8.85 2.25 -24.56
CA GLN A 486 9.58 1.05 -24.15
C GLN A 486 10.17 0.29 -25.35
N TYR A 487 9.42 0.11 -26.43
CA TYR A 487 9.94 -0.45 -27.69
C TYR A 487 11.13 0.36 -28.27
N LEU A 488 11.09 1.69 -28.14
CA LEU A 488 12.20 2.55 -28.58
C LEU A 488 13.45 2.33 -27.71
N LEU A 489 13.31 2.08 -26.40
CA LEU A 489 14.43 1.71 -25.53
C LEU A 489 15.02 0.34 -25.93
N GLU A 490 14.18 -0.68 -26.12
CA GLU A 490 14.61 -2.02 -26.56
C GLU A 490 15.36 -1.98 -27.91
N THR A 491 15.07 -0.99 -28.74
CA THR A 491 15.72 -0.77 -30.05
C THR A 491 16.83 0.29 -30.02
N ASN A 492 17.34 0.64 -28.83
CA ASN A 492 18.43 1.60 -28.58
C ASN A 492 18.18 2.99 -29.17
N ASN A 493 16.94 3.48 -29.07
CA ASN A 493 16.52 4.80 -29.55
C ASN A 493 16.12 5.72 -28.39
N GLN A 494 17.03 5.90 -27.43
CA GLN A 494 16.82 6.63 -26.19
C GLN A 494 16.29 8.05 -26.42
N GLU A 495 16.90 8.84 -27.33
CA GLU A 495 16.44 10.20 -27.62
C GLU A 495 14.97 10.29 -28.06
N LYS A 496 14.47 9.28 -28.79
CA LYS A 496 13.06 9.24 -29.18
C LYS A 496 12.19 8.76 -28.04
N ALA A 497 12.61 7.73 -27.30
CA ALA A 497 11.90 7.25 -26.12
C ALA A 497 11.67 8.40 -25.12
N THR A 498 12.71 9.19 -24.84
CA THR A 498 12.63 10.39 -23.99
C THR A 498 11.53 11.35 -24.45
N LYS A 499 11.37 11.59 -25.76
CA LYS A 499 10.30 12.47 -26.27
C LYS A 499 8.91 11.91 -26.04
N TYR A 500 8.74 10.59 -26.14
CA TYR A 500 7.45 9.93 -25.85
C TYR A 500 7.13 9.93 -24.35
N PHE A 501 8.13 9.75 -23.49
CA PHE A 501 7.95 9.90 -22.05
C PHE A 501 7.65 11.35 -21.64
N GLU A 502 8.39 12.34 -22.15
CA GLU A 502 8.08 13.78 -21.97
C GLU A 502 6.66 14.11 -22.46
N ARG A 503 6.24 13.48 -23.56
CA ARG A 503 4.88 13.61 -24.10
C ARG A 503 3.83 13.04 -23.14
N ILE A 504 4.06 11.86 -22.57
CA ILE A 504 3.15 11.28 -21.58
C ILE A 504 3.05 12.19 -20.35
N MET A 505 4.17 12.72 -19.85
CA MET A 505 4.19 13.67 -18.73
C MET A 505 3.40 14.96 -19.03
N TYR A 506 3.43 15.44 -20.27
CA TYR A 506 2.62 16.59 -20.69
C TYR A 506 1.12 16.27 -20.72
N LEU A 507 0.75 15.05 -21.11
CA LEU A 507 -0.65 14.62 -21.15
C LEU A 507 -1.20 14.22 -19.76
N ASN A 508 -0.31 13.85 -18.84
CA ASN A 508 -0.62 13.35 -17.50
C ASN A 508 0.27 14.04 -16.46
N GLU A 509 -0.16 15.21 -15.98
CA GLU A 509 0.65 16.08 -15.11
C GLU A 509 1.01 15.43 -13.77
N ASN A 510 0.12 14.59 -13.23
CA ASN A 510 0.32 13.90 -11.95
C ASN A 510 1.15 12.61 -12.10
N ASP A 511 1.60 12.29 -13.31
CA ASP A 511 2.36 11.07 -13.63
C ASP A 511 1.78 9.80 -12.99
N ASN A 512 0.46 9.62 -13.14
CA ASN A 512 -0.23 8.43 -12.64
C ASN A 512 0.29 7.11 -13.23
N LEU A 513 1.07 7.17 -14.32
CA LEU A 513 1.71 6.02 -14.97
C LEU A 513 3.11 5.71 -14.40
N GLY A 514 3.68 6.57 -13.56
CA GLY A 514 5.04 6.37 -13.05
C GLY A 514 6.15 6.56 -14.11
N VAL A 515 5.91 7.32 -15.16
CA VAL A 515 6.89 7.58 -16.24
C VAL A 515 8.14 8.29 -15.74
N ARG A 516 8.06 9.07 -14.65
CA ARG A 516 9.21 9.77 -14.09
C ARG A 516 10.37 8.83 -13.74
N TYR A 517 10.09 7.61 -13.28
CA TYR A 517 11.11 6.64 -12.90
C TYR A 517 11.90 6.12 -14.12
N ASP A 518 11.25 6.01 -15.29
CA ASP A 518 11.90 5.68 -16.56
C ASP A 518 12.62 6.89 -17.17
N LEU A 519 12.01 8.08 -17.07
CA LEU A 519 12.48 9.29 -17.75
C LEU A 519 13.73 9.90 -17.10
N ILE A 520 13.81 9.94 -15.76
CA ILE A 520 14.95 10.50 -15.03
C ILE A 520 16.30 9.88 -15.44
N PRO A 521 16.50 8.54 -15.41
CA PRO A 521 17.77 7.93 -15.79
C PRO A 521 18.12 8.18 -17.26
N LEU A 522 17.14 8.24 -18.16
CA LEU A 522 17.36 8.60 -19.56
C LEU A 522 17.83 10.05 -19.71
N LEU A 523 17.24 10.99 -18.98
CA LEU A 523 17.67 12.39 -18.99
C LEU A 523 19.09 12.54 -18.44
N ILE A 524 19.46 11.76 -17.41
CA ILE A 524 20.82 11.73 -16.86
C ILE A 524 21.81 11.22 -17.91
N GLU A 525 21.51 10.09 -18.57
CA GLU A 525 22.38 9.50 -19.60
C GLU A 525 22.56 10.42 -20.81
N LEU A 526 21.52 11.19 -21.16
CA LEU A 526 21.56 12.20 -22.22
C LEU A 526 22.14 13.56 -21.75
N GLU A 527 22.70 13.63 -20.53
CA GLU A 527 23.28 14.83 -19.91
C GLU A 527 22.30 16.03 -19.83
N LYS A 528 20.99 15.78 -19.83
CA LYS A 528 19.92 16.78 -19.68
C LYS A 528 19.63 17.04 -18.20
N PHE A 529 20.66 17.42 -17.44
CA PHE A 529 20.58 17.53 -15.98
C PHE A 529 19.52 18.52 -15.48
N ASP A 530 19.31 19.65 -16.16
CA ASP A 530 18.28 20.62 -15.76
C ASP A 530 16.87 20.02 -15.82
N GLN A 531 16.60 19.14 -16.80
CA GLN A 531 15.30 18.47 -16.96
C GLN A 531 15.12 17.37 -15.91
N ALA A 532 16.18 16.60 -15.64
CA ALA A 532 16.15 15.60 -14.57
C ALA A 532 15.94 16.25 -13.19
N GLN A 533 16.61 17.38 -12.91
CA GLN A 533 16.44 18.12 -11.67
C GLN A 533 15.00 18.66 -11.52
N ALA A 534 14.41 19.18 -12.60
CA ALA A 534 13.03 19.62 -12.59
C ALA A 534 12.04 18.49 -12.22
N LEU A 535 12.32 17.25 -12.61
CA LEU A 535 11.50 16.10 -12.20
C LEU A 535 11.68 15.76 -10.71
N PHE A 536 12.91 15.80 -10.18
CA PHE A 536 13.12 15.65 -8.73
C PHE A 536 12.42 16.75 -7.92
N ASP A 537 12.41 17.98 -8.42
CA ASP A 537 11.76 19.11 -7.75
C ASP A 537 10.22 19.00 -7.82
N ALA A 538 9.68 18.45 -8.91
CA ALA A 538 8.25 18.23 -9.10
C ALA A 538 7.72 17.02 -8.32
N PHE A 539 8.56 16.00 -8.11
CA PHE A 539 8.21 14.75 -7.43
C PHE A 539 9.24 14.44 -6.32
N PRO A 540 9.17 15.13 -5.16
CA PRO A 540 10.11 14.98 -4.06
C PRO A 540 9.83 13.72 -3.23
N GLU A 541 10.11 12.56 -3.81
CA GLU A 541 9.88 11.24 -3.21
C GLU A 541 11.16 10.64 -2.63
N GLN A 542 11.04 9.92 -1.51
CA GLN A 542 12.15 9.21 -0.87
C GLN A 542 12.11 7.69 -1.12
N THR A 543 11.42 7.25 -2.16
CA THR A 543 11.37 5.83 -2.57
C THR A 543 12.76 5.31 -2.95
N THR A 544 12.96 4.00 -2.83
CA THR A 544 14.21 3.32 -3.25
C THR A 544 14.64 3.77 -4.65
N GLU A 545 13.74 3.77 -5.63
CA GLU A 545 14.04 4.22 -6.99
C GLU A 545 14.52 5.67 -7.07
N MET A 546 13.81 6.60 -6.43
CA MET A 546 14.13 8.03 -6.53
C MET A 546 15.44 8.37 -5.83
N MET A 547 15.70 7.74 -4.69
CA MET A 547 16.94 7.93 -3.94
C MET A 547 18.16 7.44 -4.72
N TYR A 548 18.08 6.26 -5.32
CA TYR A 548 19.17 5.73 -6.12
C TYR A 548 19.31 6.45 -7.48
N HIS A 549 18.22 6.92 -8.10
CA HIS A 549 18.30 7.84 -9.25
C HIS A 549 18.98 9.15 -8.88
N LYS A 550 18.75 9.66 -7.66
CA LYS A 550 19.40 10.88 -7.18
C LYS A 550 20.90 10.67 -6.96
N VAL A 551 21.32 9.49 -6.49
CA VAL A 551 22.75 9.11 -6.44
C VAL A 551 23.36 9.13 -7.84
N LEU A 552 22.70 8.48 -8.81
CA LEU A 552 23.15 8.46 -10.20
C LEU A 552 23.25 9.88 -10.78
N PHE A 553 22.24 10.72 -10.53
CA PHE A 553 22.22 12.11 -10.96
C PHE A 553 23.38 12.92 -10.37
N ASP A 554 23.55 12.91 -9.04
CA ASP A 554 24.57 13.72 -8.37
C ASP A 554 25.99 13.30 -8.79
N TYR A 555 26.19 12.00 -9.05
CA TYR A 555 27.44 11.47 -9.60
C TYR A 555 27.70 11.98 -11.02
N LYS A 556 26.76 11.78 -11.96
CA LYS A 556 26.93 12.15 -13.37
C LYS A 556 26.97 13.66 -13.58
N ALA A 557 26.23 14.43 -12.76
CA ALA A 557 26.24 15.90 -12.77
C ALA A 557 27.51 16.49 -12.11
N GLY A 558 28.39 15.67 -11.54
CA GLY A 558 29.67 16.10 -10.96
C GLY A 558 29.51 16.94 -9.70
N LYS A 559 28.56 16.60 -8.82
CA LYS A 559 28.41 17.23 -7.50
C LYS A 559 29.66 17.02 -6.65
N SER A 560 29.83 17.86 -5.62
CA SER A 560 31.01 17.71 -4.76
C SER A 560 30.99 16.38 -4.01
N GLU A 561 32.16 15.81 -3.72
CA GLU A 561 32.29 14.53 -2.99
C GLU A 561 31.51 14.52 -1.68
N LYS A 562 31.45 15.67 -0.99
CA LYS A 562 30.68 15.83 0.25
C LYS A 562 29.18 15.71 0.01
N GLU A 563 28.66 16.33 -1.05
CA GLU A 563 27.24 16.27 -1.41
C GLU A 563 26.87 14.87 -1.88
N LEU A 564 27.65 14.30 -2.79
CA LEU A 564 27.43 12.93 -3.29
C LEU A 564 27.45 11.90 -2.17
N LYS A 565 28.39 12.01 -1.22
CA LYS A 565 28.42 11.11 -0.05
C LYS A 565 27.15 11.22 0.80
N LYS A 566 26.61 12.43 0.98
CA LYS A 566 25.34 12.63 1.70
C LYS A 566 24.18 11.95 0.97
N THR A 567 24.11 12.11 -0.35
CA THR A 567 23.08 11.48 -1.18
C THR A 567 23.18 9.96 -1.13
N ILE A 568 24.39 9.39 -1.21
CA ILE A 568 24.62 7.94 -1.08
C ILE A 568 24.17 7.43 0.30
N GLN A 569 24.51 8.13 1.39
CA GLN A 569 24.09 7.74 2.73
C GLN A 569 22.57 7.73 2.88
N ALA A 570 21.89 8.72 2.30
CA ALA A 570 20.42 8.77 2.33
C ALA A 570 19.79 7.62 1.53
N ALA A 571 20.36 7.27 0.37
CA ALA A 571 19.88 6.12 -0.42
C ALA A 571 20.15 4.77 0.26
N ILE A 572 21.27 4.61 0.97
CA ILE A 572 21.54 3.41 1.77
C ILE A 572 20.57 3.31 2.95
N GLN A 573 20.22 4.44 3.57
CA GLN A 573 19.22 4.47 4.64
C GLN A 573 17.84 4.07 4.15
N SER A 574 17.43 4.50 2.95
CA SER A 574 16.14 4.11 2.38
C SER A 574 16.11 2.63 2.02
N ASN A 575 17.18 2.08 1.42
CA ASN A 575 17.29 0.66 1.12
C ASN A 575 18.75 0.25 0.94
N ASN A 576 19.30 -0.52 1.88
CA ASN A 576 20.70 -0.94 1.85
C ASN A 576 20.94 -2.18 0.96
N GLN A 577 19.91 -2.79 0.39
CA GLN A 577 20.02 -4.02 -0.40
C GLN A 577 20.39 -3.76 -1.85
N VAL A 578 20.16 -2.55 -2.39
CA VAL A 578 20.34 -2.24 -3.82
C VAL A 578 21.73 -2.59 -4.35
N ILE A 579 22.79 -2.14 -3.68
CA ILE A 579 24.16 -2.39 -4.16
C ILE A 579 24.58 -3.87 -4.01
N VAL A 580 23.99 -4.56 -3.02
CA VAL A 580 24.18 -6.00 -2.80
C VAL A 580 23.52 -6.77 -3.92
N VAL A 581 22.26 -6.46 -4.22
CA VAL A 581 21.48 -7.10 -5.28
C VAL A 581 22.07 -6.83 -6.66
N MET A 582 22.56 -5.62 -6.96
CA MET A 582 23.30 -5.35 -8.19
C MET A 582 24.50 -6.30 -8.35
N GLY A 583 25.28 -6.49 -7.28
CA GLY A 583 26.41 -7.42 -7.28
C GLY A 583 25.99 -8.89 -7.45
N ILE A 584 24.84 -9.28 -6.90
CA ILE A 584 24.27 -10.63 -7.08
C ILE A 584 23.85 -10.83 -8.55
N LEU A 585 23.13 -9.88 -9.15
CA LEU A 585 22.67 -9.94 -10.54
C LEU A 585 23.82 -10.00 -11.55
N ASP A 586 24.93 -9.28 -11.32
CA ASP A 586 26.11 -9.36 -12.17
C ASP A 586 26.70 -10.80 -12.20
N ASN A 587 26.60 -11.54 -11.10
CA ASN A 587 27.09 -12.91 -10.96
C ASN A 587 26.09 -13.97 -11.48
N LEU A 588 24.80 -13.63 -11.51
CA LEU A 588 23.72 -14.47 -12.03
C LEU A 588 23.49 -14.15 -13.52
N GLN A 589 24.43 -14.53 -14.39
CA GLN A 589 24.13 -14.56 -15.83
C GLN A 589 23.08 -15.67 -16.11
N ASN A 590 21.80 -15.31 -16.03
CA ASN A 590 20.57 -16.08 -16.35
C ASN A 590 19.94 -16.98 -15.27
N GLY A 591 19.94 -16.60 -14.00
CA GLY A 591 19.12 -17.27 -12.96
C GLY A 591 18.31 -16.25 -12.18
N GLY A 592 16.98 -16.36 -12.21
CA GLY A 592 16.10 -15.49 -11.41
C GLY A 592 16.35 -15.64 -9.91
N ILE A 593 16.07 -14.59 -9.15
CA ILE A 593 16.06 -14.63 -7.69
C ILE A 593 14.74 -15.30 -7.23
N SER A 594 14.82 -16.15 -6.20
CA SER A 594 13.70 -16.92 -5.65
C SER A 594 12.60 -16.00 -5.07
N PRO A 595 11.30 -16.37 -5.06
CA PRO A 595 10.19 -15.51 -4.65
C PRO A 595 10.06 -15.20 -3.15
N GLU A 596 10.94 -15.73 -2.30
CA GLU A 596 10.89 -15.54 -0.84
C GLU A 596 11.86 -14.44 -0.42
N ILE A 597 11.62 -13.21 -0.85
CA ILE A 597 12.42 -12.06 -0.44
C ILE A 597 11.55 -11.06 0.32
N GLY A 598 12.11 -10.49 1.38
CA GLY A 598 11.49 -9.38 2.09
C GLY A 598 11.24 -8.20 1.15
N GLN A 599 10.35 -7.30 1.56
CA GLN A 599 9.94 -6.14 0.76
C GLN A 599 11.14 -5.27 0.33
N SER A 600 12.13 -5.09 1.21
CA SER A 600 13.32 -4.29 0.93
C SER A 600 14.21 -4.91 -0.16
N GLU A 601 14.48 -6.21 -0.10
CA GLU A 601 15.24 -6.91 -1.14
C GLU A 601 14.49 -6.96 -2.47
N TYR A 602 13.17 -7.03 -2.40
CA TYR A 602 12.32 -7.01 -3.57
C TYR A 602 12.38 -5.67 -4.31
N GLU A 603 12.24 -4.54 -3.61
CA GLU A 603 12.46 -3.20 -4.17
C GLU A 603 13.87 -3.03 -4.74
N ALA A 604 14.87 -3.55 -4.02
CA ALA A 604 16.24 -3.53 -4.49
C ALA A 604 16.44 -4.34 -5.78
N TYR A 605 15.77 -5.48 -5.92
CA TYR A 605 15.75 -6.26 -7.15
C TYR A 605 15.04 -5.53 -8.28
N GLN A 606 13.89 -4.90 -8.03
CA GLN A 606 13.20 -4.09 -9.03
C GLN A 606 14.10 -2.97 -9.56
N TYR A 607 14.74 -2.22 -8.65
CA TYR A 607 15.68 -1.17 -9.04
C TYR A 607 16.87 -1.72 -9.84
N ALA A 608 17.55 -2.74 -9.30
CA ALA A 608 18.78 -3.26 -9.89
C ALA A 608 18.53 -3.92 -11.24
N SER A 609 17.46 -4.71 -11.38
CA SER A 609 17.11 -5.38 -12.65
C SER A 609 16.82 -4.38 -13.77
N GLN A 610 16.23 -3.23 -13.44
CA GLN A 610 15.85 -2.22 -14.42
C GLN A 610 16.97 -1.22 -14.70
N TYR A 611 17.67 -0.71 -13.68
CA TYR A 611 18.49 0.49 -13.81
C TYR A 611 19.99 0.28 -13.59
N ALA A 612 20.44 -0.91 -13.18
CA ALA A 612 21.86 -1.15 -12.92
C ALA A 612 22.75 -0.85 -14.14
N HIS A 613 22.24 -0.99 -15.36
CA HIS A 613 23.00 -0.71 -16.59
C HIS A 613 23.39 0.77 -16.78
N TYR A 614 22.77 1.71 -16.06
CA TYR A 614 23.17 3.13 -16.03
C TYR A 614 24.33 3.41 -15.07
N TRP A 615 24.63 2.47 -14.17
CA TRP A 615 25.67 2.59 -13.15
C TRP A 615 27.00 2.05 -13.66
N ASP A 616 28.03 2.90 -13.69
CA ASP A 616 29.40 2.47 -13.96
C ASP A 616 30.08 1.90 -12.70
N GLU A 617 31.13 1.09 -12.91
CA GLU A 617 31.82 0.42 -11.80
C GLU A 617 32.39 1.40 -10.75
N PRO A 618 33.00 2.56 -11.12
CA PRO A 618 33.48 3.51 -10.12
C PRO A 618 32.39 4.03 -9.18
N LEU A 619 31.19 4.31 -9.68
CA LEU A 619 30.07 4.69 -8.82
C LEU A 619 29.65 3.53 -7.90
N ARG A 620 29.58 2.30 -8.44
CA ARG A 620 29.24 1.11 -7.64
C ARG A 620 30.25 0.87 -6.51
N GLU A 621 31.55 0.96 -6.81
CA GLU A 621 32.63 0.86 -5.82
C GLU A 621 32.49 1.93 -4.73
N LEU A 622 32.22 3.18 -5.12
CA LEU A 622 32.03 4.28 -4.17
C LEU A 622 30.87 4.01 -3.19
N VAL A 623 29.73 3.51 -3.68
CA VAL A 623 28.59 3.17 -2.82
C VAL A 623 28.93 2.00 -1.90
N ARG A 624 29.58 0.94 -2.40
CA ARG A 624 30.03 -0.20 -1.58
C ARG A 624 30.98 0.25 -0.47
N ASP A 625 31.94 1.11 -0.78
CA ASP A 625 32.92 1.62 0.18
C ASP A 625 32.24 2.48 1.26
N ILE A 626 31.21 3.25 0.92
CA ILE A 626 30.45 4.05 1.90
C ILE A 626 29.54 3.16 2.77
N GLN A 627 29.01 2.07 2.22
CA GLN A 627 28.10 1.17 2.94
C GLN A 627 28.84 0.22 3.89
N PHE A 628 29.99 -0.32 3.47
CA PHE A 628 30.70 -1.38 4.19
C PHE A 628 32.03 -0.95 4.80
N GLY A 629 32.51 0.26 4.51
CA GLY A 629 33.76 0.83 5.01
C GLY A 629 33.55 1.83 6.14
#